data_AF-A0A2Z3V6D1-F1
#
_entry.id   AF-A0A2Z3V6D1-F1
#
_cell.length_a   1.000
_cell.length_b   1.000
_cell.length_c   1.000
_cell.angle_alpha   90.00
_cell.angle_beta   90.00
_cell.angle_gamma   90.00
#
_symmetry.space_group_name_H-M   'P 1'
#
loop_
_entity.id
_entity.type
_entity.pdbx_description
1 polymer ?
#
loop_
_entity_poly.entity_id
_entity_poly.type
_entity_poly.pdbx_seq_one_letter_code
_entity_poly.pdbx_strand_id
1 'polypeptide(L)'
;MVNNAQNEAGDHWARLDAFLRTDPRDAGCDATMEMLDVYAELLAAGSDPSERFPGLHVHFMACGPCAQDLNGLLTALTGEASSRPSPP
;
A
#
# COMPACT_ATOMS: atom_id res chain seq x y z
N MET A 1 -37.89 27.68 -14.11
CA MET A 1 -37.01 27.04 -15.12
C MET A 1 -35.64 26.86 -14.50
N VAL A 2 -35.48 25.81 -13.70
CA VAL A 2 -34.20 25.39 -13.14
C VAL A 2 -33.96 23.96 -13.68
N ASN A 3 -32.71 23.53 -13.81
CA ASN A 3 -32.30 22.12 -13.96
C ASN A 3 -32.03 21.61 -15.38
N ASN A 4 -31.04 22.21 -16.06
CA ASN A 4 -30.22 21.42 -16.99
C ASN A 4 -28.73 21.58 -16.65
N ALA A 5 -28.24 22.82 -16.53
CA ALA A 5 -26.85 23.10 -16.15
C ALA A 5 -26.46 22.58 -14.74
N GLN A 6 -27.41 22.52 -13.80
CA GLN A 6 -27.15 21.96 -12.46
C GLN A 6 -27.04 20.41 -12.48
N ASN A 7 -27.69 19.74 -13.45
CA ASN A 7 -27.61 18.29 -13.60
C ASN A 7 -26.28 17.87 -14.23
N GLU A 8 -25.81 18.62 -15.24
CA GLU A 8 -24.50 18.42 -15.89
C GLU A 8 -23.33 18.59 -14.90
N ALA A 9 -23.42 19.60 -14.02
CA ALA A 9 -22.43 19.79 -12.97
C ALA A 9 -22.41 18.61 -11.99
N GLY A 10 -23.58 18.07 -11.61
CA GLY A 10 -23.69 16.89 -10.76
C GLY A 10 -23.08 15.64 -11.36
N ASP A 11 -23.29 15.40 -12.66
CA ASP A 11 -22.70 14.27 -13.40
C ASP A 11 -21.17 14.38 -13.51
N HIS A 12 -20.66 15.59 -13.77
CA HIS A 12 -19.21 15.81 -13.85
C HIS A 12 -18.50 15.55 -12.51
N TRP A 13 -19.10 15.95 -11.38
CA TRP A 13 -18.55 15.66 -10.05
C TRP A 13 -18.59 14.17 -9.71
N ALA A 14 -19.67 13.46 -10.07
CA ALA A 14 -19.75 12.00 -9.87
C ALA A 14 -18.70 11.25 -10.71
N ARG A 15 -18.43 11.71 -11.93
CA ARG A 15 -17.40 11.15 -12.79
C ARG A 15 -15.99 11.38 -12.24
N LEU A 16 -15.71 12.57 -11.71
CA LEU A 16 -14.42 12.87 -11.09
C LEU A 16 -14.23 12.06 -9.81
N ASP A 17 -15.26 11.94 -8.97
CA ASP A 17 -15.23 11.10 -7.77
C ASP A 17 -14.93 9.64 -8.13
N ALA A 18 -15.61 9.09 -9.13
CA ALA A 18 -15.35 7.74 -9.63
C ALA A 18 -13.93 7.55 -10.18
N PHE A 19 -13.35 8.58 -10.81
CA PHE A 19 -11.98 8.56 -11.33
C PHE A 19 -10.94 8.61 -10.22
N LEU A 20 -11.18 9.41 -9.17
CA LEU A 20 -10.27 9.57 -8.04
C LEU A 20 -10.44 8.47 -6.98
N ARG A 21 -11.48 7.63 -7.10
CA ARG A 21 -11.76 6.57 -6.15
C ARG A 21 -10.69 5.48 -6.23
N THR A 22 -9.85 5.42 -5.21
CA THR A 22 -9.00 4.26 -4.94
C THR A 22 -9.83 3.12 -4.37
N ASP A 23 -9.25 1.92 -4.27
CA ASP A 23 -9.90 0.83 -3.54
C ASP A 23 -10.16 1.32 -2.10
N PRO A 24 -11.40 1.24 -1.58
CA PRO A 24 -11.73 1.75 -0.24
C PRO A 24 -10.98 1.03 0.89
N ARG A 25 -10.32 -0.09 0.59
CA ARG A 25 -9.45 -0.81 1.53
C ARG A 25 -8.03 -0.26 1.53
N ASP A 26 -7.61 0.45 0.48
CA ASP A 26 -6.27 1.01 0.35
C ASP A 26 -5.97 1.93 1.55
N ALA A 27 -4.91 1.58 2.30
CA ALA A 27 -4.52 2.29 3.50
C ALA A 27 -3.82 3.64 3.21
N GLY A 28 -3.34 3.85 1.98
CA GLY A 28 -2.55 5.00 1.58
C GLY A 28 -1.07 4.91 1.96
N CYS A 29 -0.29 5.86 1.44
CA CYS A 29 1.17 5.88 1.60
C CYS A 29 1.58 6.00 3.07
N ASP A 30 1.01 6.94 3.82
CA ASP A 30 1.45 7.25 5.20
C ASP A 30 1.33 6.03 6.13
N ALA A 31 0.15 5.39 6.14
CA ALA A 31 -0.09 4.19 6.94
C ALA A 31 0.77 3.00 6.46
N THR A 32 1.05 2.93 5.15
CA THR A 32 1.93 1.89 4.60
C THR A 32 3.37 2.07 5.04
N MET A 33 3.88 3.31 5.02
CA MET A 33 5.24 3.61 5.46
C MET A 33 5.42 3.42 6.97
N GLU A 34 4.39 3.71 7.78
CA GLU A 34 4.41 3.47 9.22
C GLU A 34 4.52 1.98 9.58
N MET A 35 3.95 1.10 8.75
CA MET A 35 3.88 -0.36 9.00
C MET A 35 4.82 -1.19 8.12
N LEU A 36 5.68 -0.53 7.35
CA LEU A 36 6.52 -1.15 6.32
C LEU A 36 7.45 -2.22 6.89
N ASP A 37 8.10 -1.91 8.01
CA ASP A 37 9.01 -2.81 8.72
C ASP A 37 8.31 -4.06 9.24
N VAL A 38 7.17 -3.90 9.92
CA VAL A 38 6.36 -5.01 10.43
C VAL A 38 5.89 -5.92 9.30
N TYR A 39 5.42 -5.34 8.19
CA TYR A 39 4.97 -6.12 7.04
C TYR A 39 6.14 -6.89 6.39
N ALA A 40 7.31 -6.25 6.27
CA ALA A 40 8.52 -6.87 5.73
C ALA A 40 9.07 -7.99 6.62
N GLU A 41 9.09 -7.80 7.94
CA GLU A 41 9.53 -8.83 8.90
C GLU A 41 8.66 -10.07 8.85
N LEU A 42 7.34 -9.91 8.74
CA LEU A 42 6.40 -11.04 8.62
C LEU A 42 6.64 -11.84 7.33
N LEU A 43 6.83 -11.15 6.20
CA LEU A 43 7.19 -11.79 4.94
C LEU A 43 8.55 -12.48 5.01
N ALA A 44 9.56 -11.84 5.61
CA ALA A 44 10.89 -12.43 5.80
C ALA A 44 10.85 -13.69 6.70
N ALA A 45 9.93 -13.72 7.66
CA ALA A 45 9.65 -14.90 8.50
C ALA A 45 8.82 -15.99 7.78
N GLY A 46 8.46 -15.80 6.50
CA GLY A 46 7.67 -16.75 5.71
C GLY A 46 6.16 -16.73 6.02
N SER A 47 5.67 -15.71 6.72
CA SER A 47 4.24 -15.51 6.95
C SER A 47 3.59 -14.77 5.78
N ASP A 48 2.28 -14.89 5.63
CA ASP A 48 1.49 -14.06 4.71
C ASP A 48 0.76 -12.94 5.48
N PRO A 49 1.29 -11.70 5.49
CA PRO A 49 0.63 -10.56 6.14
C PRO A 49 -0.55 -10.00 5.35
N SER A 50 -0.85 -10.48 4.14
CA SER A 50 -1.95 -9.95 3.32
C SER A 50 -3.32 -10.14 3.96
N GLU A 51 -3.54 -11.25 4.68
CA GLU A 51 -4.78 -11.51 5.41
C GLU A 51 -4.93 -10.62 6.65
N ARG A 52 -3.81 -10.31 7.32
CA ARG A 52 -3.79 -9.48 8.54
C ARG A 52 -3.85 -7.99 8.23
N PHE A 53 -3.25 -7.57 7.13
CA PHE A 53 -3.14 -6.18 6.70
C PHE A 53 -3.60 -6.01 5.25
N PRO A 54 -4.89 -6.27 4.96
CA PRO A 54 -5.41 -6.25 3.59
C PRO A 54 -5.28 -4.87 2.93
N GLY A 55 -5.37 -3.79 3.70
CA GLY A 55 -5.25 -2.43 3.15
C GLY A 55 -3.83 -2.05 2.72
N LEU A 56 -2.81 -2.54 3.45
CA LEU A 56 -1.41 -2.40 3.05
C LEU A 56 -1.13 -3.21 1.79
N HIS A 57 -1.65 -4.44 1.73
CA HIS A 57 -1.50 -5.29 0.55
C HIS A 57 -2.09 -4.64 -0.71
N VAL A 58 -3.30 -4.09 -0.61
CA VAL A 58 -3.93 -3.33 -1.72
C VAL A 58 -3.04 -2.16 -2.14
N HIS A 59 -2.48 -1.41 -1.19
CA HIS A 59 -1.61 -0.28 -1.50
C HIS A 59 -0.32 -0.70 -2.23
N PHE A 60 0.35 -1.77 -1.78
CA PHE A 60 1.53 -2.30 -2.46
C PHE A 60 1.24 -2.74 -3.90
N MET A 61 0.03 -3.20 -4.20
CA MET A 61 -0.39 -3.53 -5.56
C MET A 61 -0.67 -2.29 -6.43
N ALA A 62 -1.00 -1.15 -5.81
CA ALA A 62 -1.39 0.08 -6.50
C ALA A 62 -0.26 1.13 -6.58
N CYS A 63 0.68 1.12 -5.64
CA CYS A 63 1.72 2.13 -5.47
C CYS A 63 3.12 1.53 -5.71
N GLY A 64 3.66 1.78 -6.91
CA GLY A 64 4.99 1.31 -7.30
C GLY A 64 6.13 1.69 -6.33
N PRO A 65 6.22 2.96 -5.87
CA PRO A 65 7.23 3.36 -4.89
C PRO A 65 7.17 2.57 -3.57
N CYS A 66 5.99 2.44 -2.95
CA CYS A 66 5.86 1.67 -1.70
C CYS A 66 6.20 0.19 -1.90
N ALA A 67 5.87 -0.40 -3.06
CA ALA A 67 6.27 -1.77 -3.38
C ALA A 67 7.78 -1.93 -3.54
N GLN A 68 8.47 -0.93 -4.11
CA GLN A 68 9.92 -0.91 -4.23
C GLN A 68 10.59 -0.83 -2.86
N ASP A 69 10.08 0.03 -1.97
CA ASP A 69 10.60 0.15 -0.60
C ASP A 69 10.44 -1.16 0.18
N LEU A 70 9.28 -1.82 0.06
CA LEU A 70 9.05 -3.15 0.65
C LEU A 70 10.06 -4.18 0.12
N ASN A 71 10.26 -4.24 -1.19
CA ASN A 71 11.21 -5.18 -1.80
C ASN A 71 12.66 -4.91 -1.36
N GLY A 72 13.05 -3.63 -1.25
CA GLY A 72 14.35 -3.23 -0.75
C GLY A 72 14.58 -3.70 0.69
N LEU A 73 13.59 -3.47 1.56
CA LEU A 73 13.67 -3.90 2.95
C LEU A 73 13.70 -5.43 3.09
N LEU A 74 12.88 -6.16 2.32
CA LEU A 74 12.90 -7.62 2.29
C LEU A 74 14.26 -8.18 1.85
N THR A 75 14.87 -7.56 0.84
CA THR A 75 16.21 -7.94 0.37
C THR A 75 17.24 -7.75 1.47
N ALA A 76 17.17 -6.67 2.24
CA ALA A 76 18.05 -6.42 3.38
C ALA A 76 17.85 -7.47 4.49
N LEU A 77 16.61 -7.69 4.92
CA LEU A 77 16.28 -8.65 6.00
C LEU A 77 16.69 -10.08 5.66
N THR A 78 16.51 -10.50 4.42
CA THR A 78 16.84 -11.87 3.98
C THR A 78 18.33 -12.04 3.61
N GLY A 79 19.03 -10.96 3.24
CA GLY A 79 20.46 -10.95 2.94
C GLY A 79 21.38 -10.81 4.16
N GLU A 80 20.96 -10.12 5.22
CA GLU A 80 21.77 -9.89 6.44
C GLU A 80 21.94 -11.15 7.31
N ALA A 81 21.05 -12.14 7.19
CA ALA A 81 21.18 -13.42 7.89
C ALA A 81 22.50 -14.16 7.56
N SER A 82 23.14 -13.83 6.43
CA SER A 82 24.42 -14.41 6.03
C SER A 82 25.67 -13.62 6.48
N SER A 83 25.52 -12.41 7.04
CA SER A 83 26.65 -11.52 7.33
C SER A 83 26.84 -11.14 8.81
N ARG A 84 26.12 -11.78 9.75
CA ARG A 84 26.37 -11.54 11.19
C ARG A 84 27.53 -12.42 11.67
N PRO A 85 28.74 -11.88 11.96
CA PRO A 85 29.79 -12.65 12.62
C PRO A 85 29.30 -13.08 14.01
N SER A 86 29.55 -14.35 14.38
CA SER A 86 29.23 -14.89 15.69
C SER A 86 29.96 -14.11 16.80
N PRO A 87 29.29 -13.77 17.92
CA PRO A 87 29.98 -13.23 19.09
C PRO A 87 30.89 -14.29 19.74
N PRO A 88 32.00 -13.88 20.38
CA PRO A 88 32.99 -14.79 20.98
C PRO A 88 32.42 -15.61 22.15
#